data_AF-A0A2V7ISK4-F1
#
_entry.id   AF-A0A2V7ISK4-F1
#
_cell.length_a   1.000
_cell.length_b   1.000
_cell.length_c   1.000
_cell.angle_alpha   90.00
_cell.angle_beta   90.00
_cell.angle_gamma   90.00
#
_symmetry.space_group_name_H-M   'P 1'
#
loop_
_entity.id
_entity.type
_entity.pdbx_description
1 polymer ?
#
loop_
_entity_poly.entity_id
_entity_poly.type
_entity_poly.pdbx_seq_one_letter_code
_entity_poly.pdbx_strand_id
1 'polypeptide(L)' 'MAGVRAFRPEDITAIVRLRRKIFHLTEQPSDAGLAAYYHRIFFENPWRDDAFPSFVYEDARGV' A
#
# COMPACT_ATOMS: atom_id res chain seq x y z
N MET A 1 7.79 14.17 9.72
CA MET A 1 7.21 13.90 11.06
C MET A 1 6.78 12.45 11.06
N ALA A 2 7.20 11.65 12.04
CA ALA A 2 6.78 10.25 12.08
C ALA A 2 5.35 10.13 12.63
N GLY A 3 4.52 9.27 12.05
CA GLY A 3 3.13 9.14 12.49
C GLY A 3 2.28 8.18 11.66
N VAL A 4 1.14 7.80 12.22
CA VAL A 4 0.12 7.01 11.52
C VAL A 4 -0.78 7.96 10.73
N ARG A 5 -1.03 7.63 9.47
CA ARG A 5 -1.99 8.36 8.63
C ARG A 5 -2.73 7.43 7.69
N ALA A 6 -3.82 7.92 7.09
CA ALA A 6 -4.54 7.17 6.07
C ALA A 6 -3.63 6.85 4.88
N PHE A 7 -3.77 5.63 4.37
CA PHE A 7 -3.12 5.14 3.16
C PHE A 7 -3.69 5.86 1.93
N ARG A 8 -2.81 6.27 1.02
CA ARG A 8 -3.16 7.01 -0.19
C ARG A 8 -2.57 6.34 -1.44
N PRO A 9 -3.11 6.60 -2.65
CA PRO A 9 -2.60 6.00 -3.86
C PRO A 9 -1.10 6.22 -4.09
N GLU A 10 -0.56 7.37 -3.66
CA GLU A 10 0.85 7.71 -3.80
C GLU A 10 1.78 6.80 -2.99
N ASP A 11 1.26 6.18 -1.94
CA ASP A 11 2.02 5.29 -1.05
C ASP A 11 2.24 3.89 -1.67
N ILE A 12 1.49 3.52 -2.72
CA ILE A 12 1.51 2.17 -3.31
C ILE A 12 2.93 1.75 -3.70
N THR A 13 3.73 2.66 -4.29
CA THR A 13 5.10 2.33 -4.69
C THR A 13 5.99 1.98 -3.49
N ALA A 14 5.85 2.69 -2.37
CA ALA A 14 6.61 2.41 -1.14
C ALA A 14 6.16 1.07 -0.52
N ILE A 15 4.86 0.80 -0.50
CA ILE A 15 4.33 -0.48 0.01
C ILE A 15 4.79 -1.66 -0.85
N VAL A 16 4.81 -1.55 -2.18
CA VAL A 16 5.31 -2.60 -3.07
C VAL A 16 6.77 -2.94 -2.74
N ARG A 17 7.62 -1.92 -2.54
CA ARG A 17 9.02 -2.11 -2.14
C ARG A 17 9.14 -2.80 -0.78
N LEU A 18 8.35 -2.37 0.20
CA LEU A 18 8.33 -2.98 1.53
C LEU A 18 7.89 -4.45 1.46
N ARG A 19 6.83 -4.74 0.70
CA ARG A 19 6.36 -6.11 0.53
C ARG A 19 7.40 -7.00 -0.12
N ARG A 20 8.07 -6.54 -1.18
CA ARG A 20 9.15 -7.30 -1.84
C ARG A 20 10.32 -7.61 -0.91
N LYS A 21 10.64 -6.67 -0.02
CA LYS A 21 11.72 -6.83 0.96
C LYS A 21 11.42 -7.92 2.00
N ILE A 22 10.15 -8.10 2.37
CA ILE A 22 9.76 -9.00 3.47
C ILE A 22 9.19 -10.33 2.96
N PHE A 23 8.40 -10.29 1.88
CA PHE A 23 7.68 -11.45 1.36
C PHE A 23 8.18 -11.83 -0.03
N HIS A 24 8.90 -12.95 -0.09
CA HIS A 24 9.51 -13.46 -1.32
C HIS A 24 8.57 -14.32 -2.19
N LEU A 25 7.49 -14.85 -1.60
CA LEU A 25 6.48 -15.62 -2.32
C LEU A 25 5.28 -14.73 -2.64
N THR A 26 4.91 -14.62 -3.91
CA THR A 26 3.73 -13.87 -4.33
C THR A 26 3.21 -14.32 -5.70
N GLU A 27 1.89 -14.26 -5.88
CA GLU A 27 1.23 -14.51 -7.17
C GLU A 27 1.36 -13.34 -8.16
N GLN A 28 1.87 -12.19 -7.70
CA GLN A 28 2.07 -10.99 -8.50
C GLN A 28 3.58 -10.85 -8.78
N PRO A 29 4.10 -11.38 -9.89
CA PRO A 29 5.54 -11.50 -10.12
C PRO A 29 6.21 -10.15 -10.40
N SER A 30 5.46 -9.15 -10.88
CA SER A 30 5.98 -7.81 -11.18
C SER A 30 5.53 -6.77 -10.14
N ASP A 31 6.33 -5.73 -9.97
CA ASP A 31 5.99 -4.60 -9.10
C ASP A 31 4.79 -3.83 -9.64
N ALA A 32 4.67 -3.70 -10.96
CA ALA A 32 3.51 -3.09 -11.61
C ALA A 32 2.23 -3.90 -11.37
N GLY A 33 2.28 -5.24 -11.48
CA GLY A 33 1.14 -6.10 -11.20
C GLY A 33 0.70 -6.02 -9.74
N LEU A 34 1.66 -6.00 -8.81
CA LEU A 34 1.37 -5.83 -7.40
C LEU A 34 0.81 -4.44 -7.07
N ALA A 35 1.33 -3.38 -7.70
CA ALA A 35 0.81 -2.03 -7.55
C ALA A 35 -0.65 -1.94 -8.03
N ALA A 36 -0.95 -2.48 -9.22
CA ALA A 36 -2.30 -2.51 -9.76
C ALA A 36 -3.26 -3.33 -8.87
N TYR A 37 -2.79 -4.46 -8.35
CA TYR A 37 -3.56 -5.28 -7.41
C TYR A 37 -3.92 -4.50 -6.13
N TYR A 38 -2.97 -3.76 -5.56
CA TYR A 38 -3.22 -2.93 -4.39
C TYR A 38 -4.10 -1.72 -4.68
N HIS A 39 -3.94 -1.08 -5.84
CA HIS A 39 -4.85 -0.03 -6.25
C HIS A 39 -6.30 -0.53 -6.27
N ARG A 40 -6.51 -1.69 -6.90
CA ARG A 40 -7.82 -2.32 -7.00
C ARG A 40 -8.44 -2.67 -5.65
N ILE A 41 -7.66 -3.25 -4.74
CA ILE A 41 -8.18 -3.72 -3.44
C ILE A 41 -8.45 -2.59 -2.45
N PHE A 42 -7.60 -1.58 -2.43
CA PHE A 42 -7.68 -0.54 -1.39
C PHE A 42 -8.44 0.71 -1.85
N PHE A 43 -8.55 0.97 -3.15
CA PHE A 43 -9.17 2.19 -3.68
C PHE A 43 -10.35 1.95 -4.60
N GLU A 44 -10.37 0.85 -5.37
CA GLU A 44 -11.46 0.55 -6.32
C GLU A 44 -12.43 -0.53 -5.80
N ASN A 45 -12.24 -0.98 -4.56
CA ASN A 45 -13.06 -2.03 -3.97
C ASN A 45 -14.49 -1.52 -3.71
N PRO A 46 -15.54 -2.21 -4.21
CA PRO A 46 -16.94 -1.81 -4.00
C PRO A 46 -17.38 -1.75 -2.53
N TRP A 47 -16.67 -2.43 -1.64
CA TRP A 47 -16.93 -2.47 -0.20
C TRP A 47 -16.04 -1.50 0.60
N ARG A 48 -15.36 -0.56 -0.08
CA ARG A 48 -14.54 0.46 0.57
C ARG A 48 -15.42 1.44 1.36
N ASP A 49 -15.07 1.63 2.63
CA ASP A 49 -15.68 2.63 3.51
C ASP A 49 -14.66 3.71 3.86
N ASP A 50 -14.95 4.96 3.50
CA ASP A 50 -14.08 6.11 3.77
C ASP A 50 -13.96 6.42 5.28
N ALA A 51 -14.90 5.95 6.10
CA ALA A 51 -14.79 6.04 7.56
C ALA A 51 -13.76 5.07 8.14
N PHE A 52 -13.40 4.01 7.40
CA PHE A 52 -12.45 2.97 7.83
C PHE A 52 -11.34 2.75 6.79
N PRO A 53 -10.47 3.76 6.56
CA PRO A 53 -9.37 3.61 5.63
C PRO A 53 -8.32 2.63 6.17
N SER A 54 -7.53 2.06 5.27
CA SER A 54 -6.27 1.43 5.67
C SER A 54 -5.28 2.51 6.13
N PHE A 55 -4.39 2.16 7.04
CA PHE A 55 -3.41 3.10 7.61
C PHE A 55 -1.98 2.69 7.25
N VAL A 56 -1.12 3.68 7.11
CA VAL A 56 0.34 3.52 7.02
C VAL A 56 1.00 4.24 8.18
N TYR A 57 2.16 3.74 8.58
CA TYR A 57 3.07 4.48 9.45
C TYR A 57 4.16 5.08 8.59
N GLU A 58 4.26 6.40 8.61
CA GLU A 58 5.33 7.14 7.94
C GLU A 58 6.46 7.38 8.96
N ASP A 59 7.67 6.95 8.65
CA ASP A 59 8.82 7.21 9.52
C ASP A 59 9.33 8.65 9.38
N ALA A 60 10.32 9.04 10.20
CA ALA A 60 10.87 10.40 10.17
C ALA A 60 11.50 10.81 8.82
N ARG A 61 11.79 9.86 7.93
CA ARG A 61 12.36 10.03 6.59
C ARG A 61 11.29 10.06 5.50
N GLY A 62 10.01 9.94 5.84
CA GLY A 62 8.90 9.95 4.88
C GLY A 62 8.75 8.64 4.10
N VAL A 63 9.21 7.53 4.68
CA VAL A 63 9.14 6.17 4.11
C VAL A 63 8.18 5.31 4.90
#